data_AF-A0A9X9EQB2-F1
#
_entry.id   AF-A0A9X9EQB2-F1
#
_cell.length_a   1.000
_cell.length_b   1.000
_cell.length_c   1.000
_cell.angle_alpha   90.00
_cell.angle_beta   90.00
_cell.angle_gamma   90.00
#
_symmetry.space_group_name_H-M   'P 1'
#
loop_
_entity.id
_entity.type
_entity.pdbx_description
1 polymer ?
#
loop_
_entity_poly.entity_id
_entity_poly.type
_entity_poly.pdbx_seq_one_letter_code
_entity_poly.pdbx_strand_id
1 'polypeptide(L)'
;MKSGLTPLCTYTSLKNELMKGNPWSGVFTNRKKSGEIWHSSITITPIHLGDQWYFVGIFRELEQLKEGIYLSEKKRAETQRELLKVLAISCEIRDPGIEAHLLRVQKLTEELVIVHNRRCQLELSKS
;
A
#
# COMPACT_ATOMS: atom_id res chain seq x y z
N MET A 1 19.69 -3.36 -0.27
CA MET A 1 19.93 -2.05 0.39
C MET A 1 18.58 -1.52 0.86
N LYS A 2 18.50 -0.81 2.01
CA LYS A 2 17.24 -0.16 2.41
C LYS A 2 16.86 0.86 1.32
N SER A 3 15.62 0.81 0.83
CA SER A 3 15.18 1.68 -0.28
C SER A 3 15.02 3.15 0.13
N GLY A 4 14.86 3.41 1.43
CA GLY A 4 14.42 4.70 1.97
C GLY A 4 12.91 4.95 1.86
N LEU A 5 12.17 4.04 1.20
CA LEU A 5 10.75 4.21 0.86
C LEU A 5 9.80 3.51 1.83
N THR A 6 10.32 2.74 2.79
CA THR A 6 9.49 2.20 3.87
C THR A 6 9.07 3.36 4.79
N PRO A 7 7.76 3.60 4.99
CA PRO A 7 7.29 4.68 5.85
C PRO A 7 7.87 4.62 7.26
N LEU A 8 8.13 5.79 7.86
CA LEU A 8 8.66 5.87 9.23
C LEU A 8 7.72 5.20 10.25
N CYS A 9 6.41 5.34 10.05
CA CYS A 9 5.39 4.71 10.91
C CYS A 9 5.54 3.19 10.96
N THR A 10 5.99 2.54 9.87
CA THR A 10 6.25 1.10 9.83
C THR A 10 7.39 0.72 10.77
N TYR A 11 8.48 1.50 10.78
CA TYR A 11 9.60 1.27 11.71
C TYR A 11 9.22 1.55 13.17
N THR A 12 8.40 2.58 13.41
CA THR A 12 7.90 2.89 14.76
C THR A 12 7.01 1.76 15.28
N SER A 13 6.08 1.27 14.46
CA SER A 13 5.22 0.12 14.79
C SER A 13 6.04 -1.13 15.07
N LEU A 14 7.03 -1.44 14.23
CA LEU A 14 7.95 -2.55 14.44
C LEU A 14 8.65 -2.47 15.80
N LYS A 15 9.30 -1.33 16.10
CA LYS A 15 10.03 -1.15 17.35
C LYS A 15 9.11 -1.31 18.56
N ASN A 16 7.91 -0.71 18.49
CA ASN A 16 6.95 -0.77 19.59
C ASN A 16 6.49 -2.19 19.89
N GLU A 17 6.25 -3.03 18.88
CA GLU A 17 5.84 -4.42 19.10
C GLU A 17 7.01 -5.30 19.57
N LEU A 18 8.19 -5.16 18.97
CA LEU A 18 9.36 -5.95 19.37
C LEU A 18 9.83 -5.63 20.79
N MET A 19 9.77 -4.36 21.23
CA MET A 19 10.09 -3.99 22.61
C MET A 19 9.13 -4.60 23.64
N LYS A 20 7.90 -4.92 23.24
CA LYS A 20 6.91 -5.60 24.09
C LYS A 20 7.05 -7.13 24.07
N GLY A 21 7.98 -7.67 23.26
CA GLY A 21 8.09 -9.10 23.04
C GLY A 21 7.00 -9.68 22.14
N ASN A 22 6.26 -8.84 21.41
CA ASN A 22 5.21 -9.29 20.49
C ASN A 22 5.77 -9.56 19.09
N PRO A 23 5.22 -10.54 18.35
CA PRO A 23 5.45 -10.64 16.92
C PRO A 23 4.93 -9.41 16.18
N TRP A 24 5.61 -9.03 15.10
CA TRP A 24 5.21 -7.93 14.24
C TRP A 24 5.14 -8.40 12.79
N SER A 25 4.09 -7.99 12.07
CA SER A 25 3.95 -8.22 10.63
C SER A 25 3.70 -6.91 9.90
N GLY A 26 4.30 -6.75 8.72
CA GLY A 26 4.12 -5.57 7.90
C GLY A 26 4.75 -5.69 6.52
N VAL A 27 4.73 -4.59 5.77
CA VAL A 27 5.30 -4.53 4.42
C VAL A 27 6.48 -3.57 4.40
N PHE A 28 7.58 -4.03 3.82
CA PHE A 28 8.75 -3.20 3.52
C PHE A 28 8.88 -2.99 2.02
N THR A 29 9.34 -1.79 1.67
CA THR A 29 9.78 -1.46 0.32
C THR A 29 11.30 -1.56 0.31
N ASN A 30 11.85 -2.45 -0.48
CA ASN A 30 13.27 -2.76 -0.55
C ASN A 30 13.82 -2.45 -1.95
N ARG A 31 15.16 -2.33 -2.06
CA ARG A 31 15.85 -2.14 -3.34
C ARG A 31 16.74 -3.34 -3.64
N LYS A 32 16.53 -3.99 -4.79
CA LYS A 32 17.39 -5.06 -5.32
C LYS A 32 18.77 -4.49 -5.68
N LYS A 33 19.76 -5.38 -5.85
CA LYS A 33 21.11 -4.97 -6.30
C LYS A 33 21.09 -4.31 -7.69
N SER A 34 20.13 -4.68 -8.54
CA SER A 34 19.87 -4.08 -9.87
C SER A 34 19.29 -2.67 -9.81
N GLY A 35 18.87 -2.19 -8.63
CA GLY A 35 18.19 -0.89 -8.48
C GLY A 35 16.66 -0.98 -8.46
N GLU A 36 16.08 -2.11 -8.85
CA GLU A 36 14.62 -2.34 -8.86
C GLU A 36 14.04 -2.27 -7.44
N ILE A 37 12.91 -1.58 -7.28
CA ILE A 37 12.14 -1.53 -6.04
C ILE A 37 11.25 -2.77 -5.96
N TRP A 38 11.22 -3.43 -4.81
CA TRP A 38 10.35 -4.57 -4.56
C TRP A 38 9.71 -4.49 -3.18
N HIS A 39 8.51 -5.03 -3.06
CA HIS A 39 7.75 -5.06 -1.81
C HIS A 39 7.81 -6.45 -1.19
N SER A 40 8.06 -6.49 0.11
CA SER A 40 8.10 -7.73 0.88
C SER A 40 7.14 -7.66 2.05
N SER A 41 6.26 -8.65 2.16
CA SER A 41 5.59 -8.94 3.42
C SER A 41 6.60 -9.60 4.36
N ILE A 42 6.72 -9.07 5.56
CA ILE A 42 7.64 -9.58 6.58
C ILE A 42 6.87 -9.86 7.87
N THR A 43 7.20 -10.96 8.53
CA THR A 43 6.82 -11.23 9.92
C THR A 43 8.08 -11.43 10.75
N ILE A 44 8.23 -10.68 11.83
CA ILE A 44 9.34 -10.78 12.78
C ILE A 44 8.80 -11.28 14.11
N THR A 45 9.30 -12.42 14.56
CA THR A 45 8.92 -13.04 15.83
C THR A 45 10.11 -12.99 16.79
N PRO A 46 9.97 -12.33 17.95
CA PRO A 46 10.98 -12.40 19.00
C PRO A 46 10.93 -13.77 19.70
N ILE A 47 12.10 -14.34 19.99
CA ILE A 47 12.27 -15.62 20.66
C ILE A 47 13.20 -15.38 21.85
N HIS A 48 12.72 -15.69 23.05
CA HIS A 48 13.53 -15.64 24.26
C HIS A 48 14.08 -17.03 24.56
N LEU A 49 15.42 -17.19 24.55
CA LEU A 49 16.08 -18.47 24.83
C LEU A 49 17.20 -18.23 25.85
N GLY A 50 17.04 -18.83 27.04
CA GLY A 50 17.93 -18.56 28.17
C GLY A 50 17.81 -17.11 28.62
N ASP A 51 18.92 -16.38 28.60
CA ASP A 51 19.01 -14.95 28.98
C ASP A 51 19.21 -14.03 27.76
N GLN A 52 18.87 -14.52 26.56
CA GLN A 52 19.08 -13.80 25.30
C GLN A 52 17.81 -13.75 24.44
N TRP A 53 17.64 -12.60 23.78
CA TRP A 53 16.60 -12.39 22.77
C TRP A 53 17.13 -12.63 21.35
N TYR A 54 16.39 -13.42 20.59
CA TYR A 54 16.58 -13.64 19.17
C TYR A 54 15.38 -13.10 18.40
N PHE A 55 15.57 -12.73 17.13
CA PHE A 55 14.49 -12.28 16.26
C PHE A 55 14.52 -13.06 14.96
N VAL A 56 13.44 -13.77 14.66
CA VAL A 56 13.30 -14.54 13.42
C VAL A 56 12.39 -13.77 12.47
N GLY A 57 12.94 -13.37 11.33
CA GLY A 57 12.21 -12.70 10.25
C GLY A 57 11.90 -13.65 9.09
N ILE A 58 10.62 -13.80 8.77
CA ILE A 58 10.17 -14.51 7.56
C ILE A 58 9.77 -13.46 6.52
N PHE A 59 10.41 -13.51 5.36
CA PHE A 59 10.16 -12.60 4.24
C PHE A 59 9.44 -13.34 3.13
N ARG A 60 8.40 -12.73 2.58
CA ARG A 60 7.72 -13.16 1.36
C ARG A 60 7.71 -12.01 0.39
N GLU A 61 8.30 -12.23 -0.78
CA GLU A 61 8.14 -11.29 -1.90
C GLU A 61 6.66 -11.22 -2.26
N LEU A 62 6.13 -10.00 -2.35
CA LEU A 62 4.80 -9.77 -2.87
C LEU A 62 4.93 -9.71 -4.39
N GLU A 63 4.45 -10.74 -5.10
CA GLU A 63 4.52 -10.77 -6.55
C GLU A 63 3.86 -9.51 -7.15
N GLN A 64 4.69 -8.70 -7.80
CA GLN A 64 4.38 -7.64 -8.76
C GLN A 64 3.07 -6.87 -8.52
N LEU A 65 3.08 -5.93 -7.57
CA LEU A 65 2.39 -4.66 -7.84
C LEU A 65 3.20 -3.96 -8.93
N LYS A 66 2.88 -4.22 -10.21
CA LYS A 66 3.52 -3.50 -11.34
C LYS A 66 3.31 -1.98 -11.18
N GLU A 67 2.17 -1.59 -10.60
CA GLU A 67 1.89 -0.28 -10.05
C GLU A 67 0.86 -0.33 -8.92
N GLY A 68 0.89 0.69 -8.04
CA GLY A 68 -0.12 0.92 -7.00
C GLY A 68 0.42 0.87 -5.58
N ILE A 69 -0.41 1.32 -4.64
CA ILE A 69 -0.14 1.24 -3.20
C ILE A 69 -0.61 -0.14 -2.73
N TYR A 70 0.24 -0.89 -2.00
CA TYR A 70 -0.21 -2.08 -1.29
C TYR A 70 -1.27 -1.69 -0.25
N LEU A 71 -2.52 -2.04 -0.51
CA LEU A 71 -3.60 -1.94 0.46
C LEU A 71 -3.67 -3.27 1.22
N SER A 72 -3.63 -3.20 2.56
CA SER A 72 -3.91 -4.37 3.39
C SER A 72 -5.28 -4.96 3.04
N GLU A 73 -5.49 -6.25 3.23
CA GLU A 73 -6.78 -6.90 2.92
C GLU A 73 -7.96 -6.19 3.60
N LYS A 74 -7.78 -5.78 4.86
CA LYS A 74 -8.75 -4.97 5.59
C LYS A 74 -9.08 -3.67 4.85
N LYS A 75 -8.05 -2.95 4.39
CA LYS A 75 -8.25 -1.69 3.67
C LYS A 75 -8.87 -1.90 2.29
N ARG A 76 -8.54 -3.00 1.61
CA ARG A 76 -9.19 -3.40 0.34
C ARG A 76 -10.68 -3.65 0.53
N ALA A 77 -11.05 -4.42 1.54
CA ALA A 77 -12.44 -4.74 1.85
C ALA A 77 -13.24 -3.48 2.23
N GLU A 78 -12.66 -2.59 3.04
CA GLU A 78 -13.25 -1.29 3.38
C GLU A 78 -13.48 -0.43 2.12
N THR A 79 -12.46 -0.26 1.28
CA THR A 79 -12.56 0.54 0.05
C THR A 79 -13.61 -0.05 -0.91
N GLN A 80 -13.61 -1.37 -1.11
CA GLN A 80 -14.62 -2.04 -1.94
C GLN A 80 -16.04 -1.82 -1.42
N ARG A 81 -16.23 -1.89 -0.10
CA ARG A 81 -17.53 -1.66 0.54
C ARG A 81 -18.02 -0.23 0.30
N GLU A 82 -17.17 0.76 0.45
CA GLU A 82 -17.55 2.16 0.23
C GLU A 82 -17.86 2.45 -1.25
N LEU A 83 -17.09 1.89 -2.19
CA LEU A 83 -17.38 1.99 -3.62
C LEU A 83 -18.74 1.39 -3.98
N LEU A 84 -19.05 0.20 -3.47
CA LEU A 84 -20.34 -0.46 -3.71
C LEU A 84 -21.52 0.36 -3.19
N LYS A 85 -21.38 1.01 -2.02
CA LYS A 85 -22.41 1.91 -1.48
C LYS A 85 -22.66 3.11 -2.39
N VAL A 86 -21.61 3.75 -2.87
CA VAL A 86 -21.73 4.90 -3.78
C VAL A 86 -22.43 4.49 -5.08
N LEU A 87 -22.06 3.34 -5.64
CA LEU A 87 -22.72 2.79 -6.83
C LEU A 87 -24.20 2.50 -6.59
N ALA A 88 -24.55 1.87 -5.46
CA ALA A 88 -25.93 1.57 -5.11
C ALA A 88 -26.79 2.85 -4.99
N ILE A 89 -26.29 3.87 -4.28
CA ILE A 89 -26.97 5.18 -4.17
C ILE A 89 -27.16 5.81 -5.55
N SER A 90 -26.15 5.73 -6.41
CA SER A 90 -26.21 6.31 -7.75
C SER A 90 -27.22 5.59 -8.65
N CYS A 91 -27.35 4.27 -8.51
CA CYS A 91 -28.36 3.46 -9.20
C CYS A 91 -29.79 3.74 -8.69
N GLU A 92 -29.97 3.99 -7.39
CA GLU A 92 -31.29 4.34 -6.81
C GLU A 92 -31.83 5.68 -7.35
N ILE A 93 -30.95 6.61 -7.69
CA ILE A 93 -31.30 7.93 -8.25
C ILE A 93 -31.78 7.84 -9.73
N ARG A 94 -31.70 6.66 -10.37
CA ARG A 94 -32.07 6.42 -11.79
C ARG A 94 -31.52 7.49 -12.74
N ASP A 95 -30.25 7.88 -12.58
CA ASP A 95 -29.60 8.71 -13.58
C ASP A 95 -29.08 7.79 -14.71
N PRO A 96 -29.73 7.75 -15.90
CA PRO A 96 -29.24 6.95 -17.03
C PRO A 96 -27.85 7.41 -17.51
N GLY A 97 -27.34 8.56 -17.04
CA GLY A 97 -26.02 9.07 -17.33
C GLY A 97 -24.93 8.66 -16.33
N ILE A 98 -25.23 7.85 -15.30
CA ILE A 98 -24.26 7.57 -14.22
C ILE A 98 -23.00 6.88 -14.70
N GLU A 99 -23.11 5.89 -15.59
CA GLU A 99 -21.96 5.19 -16.15
C GLU A 99 -21.05 6.18 -16.90
N ALA A 100 -21.66 7.02 -17.74
CA ALA A 100 -20.94 8.05 -18.46
C ALA A 100 -20.32 9.10 -17.52
N HIS A 101 -20.97 9.44 -16.40
CA HIS A 101 -20.43 10.33 -15.38
C HIS A 101 -19.22 9.71 -14.67
N LEU A 102 -19.31 8.45 -14.23
CA LEU A 102 -18.21 7.75 -13.57
C LEU A 102 -16.99 7.63 -14.49
N LEU A 103 -17.21 7.28 -15.77
CA LEU A 103 -16.16 7.27 -16.79
C LEU A 103 -15.52 8.65 -16.99
N ARG A 104 -16.32 9.72 -17.02
CA ARG A 104 -15.81 11.10 -17.09
C ARG A 104 -15.00 11.49 -15.86
N VAL A 105 -15.49 11.19 -14.67
CA VAL A 105 -14.79 11.49 -13.41
C VAL A 105 -13.45 10.76 -13.37
N GLN A 106 -13.43 9.47 -13.72
CA GLN A 106 -12.18 8.70 -13.80
C GLN A 106 -11.20 9.35 -14.77
N LYS A 107 -11.62 9.61 -16.01
CA LYS A 107 -10.78 10.21 -17.05
C LYS A 107 -10.24 11.58 -16.65
N LEU A 108 -11.10 12.46 -16.16
CA LEU A 108 -10.71 13.81 -15.75
C LEU A 108 -9.78 13.78 -14.53
N THR A 109 -10.01 12.88 -13.57
CA THR A 109 -9.12 12.70 -12.41
C THR A 109 -7.73 12.26 -12.88
N GLU A 110 -7.66 11.32 -13.80
CA GLU A 110 -6.41 10.87 -14.39
C GLU A 110 -5.66 11.99 -15.12
N GLU A 111 -6.37 12.81 -15.92
CA GLU A 111 -5.80 13.97 -16.59
C GLU A 111 -5.32 15.02 -15.60
N LEU A 112 -6.08 15.27 -14.54
CA LEU A 112 -5.73 16.22 -13.48
C LEU A 112 -4.47 15.79 -12.73
N VAL A 113 -4.33 14.49 -12.43
CA VAL A 113 -3.09 13.94 -11.84
C VAL A 113 -1.90 14.17 -12.76
N ILE A 114 -2.05 13.91 -14.07
CA ILE A 114 -0.98 14.15 -15.05
C ILE A 114 -0.58 15.63 -15.06
N VAL A 115 -1.56 16.54 -15.17
CA VAL A 115 -1.30 17.99 -15.23
C VAL A 115 -0.67 18.47 -13.92
N HIS A 116 -1.16 18.00 -12.78
CA HIS A 116 -0.60 18.33 -11.47
C HIS A 116 0.86 17.87 -11.37
N ASN A 117 1.17 16.63 -11.72
CA ASN A 117 2.53 16.10 -11.70
C ASN A 117 3.46 16.91 -12.59
N ARG A 118 3.02 17.26 -13.81
CA ARG A 118 3.78 18.13 -14.72
C ARG A 118 4.02 19.52 -14.12
N ARG A 119 2.98 20.16 -13.58
CA ARG A 119 3.08 21.50 -12.96
C ARG A 119 4.04 21.50 -11.77
N CYS A 120 4.04 20.43 -10.99
CA CYS A 120 4.88 20.28 -9.80
C CYS A 120 6.24 19.62 -10.10
N GLN A 121 6.57 19.35 -11.37
CA GLN A 121 7.81 18.66 -11.80
C GLN A 121 8.05 17.33 -11.09
N LEU A 122 6.96 16.61 -10.77
CA LEU A 122 7.02 15.28 -10.18
C LEU A 122 7.22 14.28 -11.33
N GLU A 123 8.36 13.58 -11.36
CA GLU A 123 8.70 12.54 -12.36
C GLU A 123 7.90 11.24 -12.18
N LEU A 124 6.62 11.36 -11.85
CA LEU A 124 5.70 10.23 -11.67
C LEU A 124 5.04 9.95 -13.02
N SER A 125 5.61 9.03 -13.79
CA SER A 125 4.99 8.50 -15.01
C SER A 125 3.81 7.60 -14.66
N LYS A 126 2.77 7.59 -15.51
CA LYS A 126 1.79 6.49 -15.55
C LYS A 126 2.49 5.24 -16.11
N SER A 127 2.35 4.05 -15.49
CA SER A 127 2.45 2.78 -16.23
C SER A 127 1.10 2.36 -16.78
#